data_AF-A0A1H0NJ26-F1
#
_entry.id   AF-A0A1H0NJ26-F1
#
_cell.length_a   1.000
_cell.length_b   1.000
_cell.length_c   1.000
_cell.angle_alpha   90.00
_cell.angle_beta   90.00
_cell.angle_gamma   90.00
#
_symmetry.space_group_name_H-M   'P 1'
#
loop_
_entity.id
_entity.type
_entity.pdbx_description
1 polymer ?
#
loop_
_entity_poly.entity_id
_entity_poly.type
_entity_poly.pdbx_seq_one_letter_code
_entity_poly.pdbx_strand_id
1 'polypeptide(L)'
;MHDVAQPCLGETALRERLGVLPRPLQLPLTYLIGKPLVGQRGLPLTPSAHLITGVGSTVVGVAITATTMLFGLVAWPVGLLVGWAMALHGLRNLRMMVFHQSAHRNMWRRRRPDRTLGRILAAVLVVQNFDAYAAEHVTDHHAAHHMTLRDPTVQAILLGLGLRPGMSRRAMWGTLLGKLVSPVFHARFLTARVRSYWIGVSRAERITLTAAYAAVITLAALTGTLPVLLVAWVVPLTVLFQISNTLRLCVKHTFPAPGTTTTGREYFAGLTNAIFLSSPPPAADEPGPRRLAGWIRWWATTLTVHFPSRYLVLTGDTVCHDFHHRYPMTKEWPDYVFARQRDLERGHPGWPPYTAAWGLRAAIDRVFDSLRAADPAVFRPERVDGVNRRQVFAAFDD
;
A
#
# COMPACT_ATOMS: atom_id res chain seq x y z
N MET A 1 14.12 -6.90 32.43
CA MET A 1 12.75 -6.62 32.89
C MET A 1 12.34 -5.22 32.45
N HIS A 2 11.75 -5.11 31.26
CA HIS A 2 10.87 -4.01 30.88
C HIS A 2 9.98 -4.58 29.78
N ASP A 3 9.13 -5.50 30.21
CA ASP A 3 8.07 -6.07 29.40
C ASP A 3 6.80 -5.33 29.82
N VAL A 4 6.37 -4.38 29.01
CA VAL A 4 5.02 -3.83 29.10
C VAL A 4 4.34 -4.19 27.79
N ALA A 5 3.85 -5.42 27.74
CA ALA A 5 2.69 -5.74 26.93
C ALA A 5 1.52 -4.88 27.43
N GLN A 6 1.28 -3.73 26.80
CA GLN A 6 0.01 -3.01 26.99
C GLN A 6 -1.09 -3.81 26.27
N PRO A 7 -2.11 -4.31 26.99
CA PRO A 7 -3.22 -5.02 26.38
C PRO A 7 -4.06 -4.07 25.51
N CYS A 8 -4.90 -4.64 24.65
CA CYS A 8 -5.71 -4.07 23.55
C CYS A 8 -6.49 -2.74 23.79
N LEU A 9 -6.43 -2.13 24.97
CA LEU A 9 -6.97 -0.79 25.26
C LEU A 9 -6.21 0.34 24.54
N GLY A 10 -4.92 0.14 24.20
CA GLY A 10 -4.08 1.19 23.59
C GLY A 10 -4.47 1.59 22.16
N GLU A 11 -4.93 0.66 21.33
CA GLU A 11 -5.35 0.95 19.94
C GLU A 11 -6.64 1.78 19.92
N THR A 12 -7.62 1.43 20.74
CA THR A 12 -8.92 2.12 20.73
C THR A 12 -8.82 3.50 21.38
N ALA A 13 -8.04 3.64 22.46
CA ALA A 13 -7.96 4.87 23.24
C ALA A 13 -7.62 6.13 22.42
N LEU A 14 -6.69 6.04 21.46
CA LEU A 14 -6.30 7.21 20.67
C LEU A 14 -7.42 7.67 19.73
N ARG A 15 -8.10 6.75 19.06
CA ARG A 15 -9.21 7.10 18.16
C ARG A 15 -10.41 7.67 18.92
N GLU A 16 -10.72 7.12 20.10
CA GLU A 16 -11.83 7.57 20.94
C GLU A 16 -11.64 9.00 21.46
N ARG A 17 -10.40 9.40 21.77
CA ARG A 17 -10.10 10.79 22.17
C ARG A 17 -10.43 11.82 21.09
N LEU A 18 -10.50 11.42 19.82
CA LEU A 18 -10.92 12.30 18.72
C LEU A 18 -12.45 12.42 18.60
N GLY A 19 -13.23 11.68 19.40
CA GLY A 19 -14.69 11.78 19.47
C GLY A 19 -15.20 13.17 19.88
N VAL A 20 -14.33 14.02 20.45
CA VAL A 20 -14.62 15.42 20.79
C VAL A 20 -14.79 16.32 19.55
N LEU A 21 -14.30 15.90 18.38
CA LEU A 21 -14.46 16.66 17.14
C LEU A 21 -15.90 16.54 16.59
N PRO A 22 -16.38 17.54 15.84
CA PRO A 22 -17.72 17.53 15.26
C PRO A 22 -18.06 16.24 14.52
N ARG A 23 -19.29 15.73 14.72
CA ARG A 23 -19.78 14.48 14.09
C ARG A 23 -19.54 14.40 12.58
N PRO A 24 -19.74 15.47 11.77
CA PRO A 24 -19.49 15.41 10.32
C PRO A 24 -18.04 15.09 9.95
N LEU A 25 -17.07 15.37 10.82
CA LEU A 25 -15.65 15.07 10.58
C LEU A 25 -15.28 13.63 10.90
N GLN A 26 -16.09 12.91 11.68
CA GLN A 26 -15.71 11.61 12.23
C GLN A 26 -15.57 10.53 11.15
N LEU A 27 -16.44 10.53 10.14
CA LEU A 27 -16.37 9.53 9.07
C LEU A 27 -15.20 9.77 8.09
N PRO A 28 -14.97 11.01 7.59
CA PRO A 28 -13.74 11.33 6.86
C PRO A 28 -12.47 10.98 7.63
N LEU A 29 -12.42 11.33 8.93
CA LEU A 29 -11.29 10.99 9.80
C LEU A 29 -11.12 9.48 9.95
N THR A 30 -12.20 8.70 10.04
CA THR A 30 -12.11 7.24 10.08
C THR A 30 -11.47 6.66 8.83
N TYR A 31 -11.85 7.11 7.63
CA TYR A 31 -11.22 6.64 6.39
C TYR A 31 -9.77 7.11 6.25
N LEU A 32 -9.46 8.32 6.75
CA LEU A 32 -8.10 8.85 6.79
C LEU A 32 -7.20 8.04 7.75
N ILE A 33 -7.64 7.90 8.99
CA ILE A 33 -6.90 7.26 10.08
C ILE A 33 -6.82 5.75 9.85
N GLY A 34 -7.85 5.15 9.25
CA GLY A 34 -7.99 3.70 9.09
C GLY A 34 -8.60 3.00 10.31
N LYS A 35 -9.10 3.76 11.31
CA LYS A 35 -9.66 3.24 12.56
C LYS A 35 -11.02 3.91 12.86
N PRO A 36 -12.13 3.15 12.93
CA PRO A 36 -13.42 3.68 13.37
C PRO A 36 -13.47 3.96 14.87
N LEU A 37 -14.39 4.84 15.27
CA LEU A 37 -14.88 4.86 16.66
C LEU A 37 -15.66 3.56 16.95
N VAL A 38 -15.67 3.14 18.21
CA VAL A 38 -16.49 2.01 18.66
C VAL A 38 -17.96 2.23 18.29
N GLY A 39 -18.56 1.23 17.64
CA GLY A 39 -19.95 1.30 17.19
C GLY A 39 -20.23 2.25 16.01
N GLN A 40 -19.22 2.90 15.43
CA GLN A 40 -19.40 3.75 14.25
C GLN A 40 -19.80 2.90 13.03
N ARG A 41 -20.79 3.39 12.27
CA ARG A 41 -21.20 2.77 11.00
C ARG A 41 -20.47 3.41 9.81
N GLY A 42 -20.02 2.57 8.89
CA GLY A 42 -19.38 2.98 7.64
C GLY A 42 -20.35 3.26 6.51
N LEU A 43 -19.81 3.72 5.39
CA LEU A 43 -20.55 3.77 4.12
C LEU A 43 -20.69 2.36 3.55
N PRO A 44 -21.81 2.03 2.87
CA PRO A 44 -21.98 0.75 2.20
C PRO A 44 -21.15 0.70 0.90
N LEU A 45 -19.82 0.61 1.05
CA LEU A 45 -18.90 0.51 -0.08
C LEU A 45 -19.12 -0.81 -0.81
N THR A 46 -19.07 -0.77 -2.14
CA THR A 46 -19.22 -1.93 -3.01
C THR A 46 -17.94 -2.17 -3.80
N PRO A 47 -17.72 -3.39 -4.33
CA PRO A 47 -16.62 -3.65 -5.25
C PRO A 47 -16.55 -2.64 -6.40
N SER A 48 -17.69 -2.38 -7.05
CA SER A 48 -17.77 -1.46 -8.18
C SER A 48 -17.46 -0.02 -7.77
N ALA A 49 -17.78 0.39 -6.54
CA ALA A 49 -17.40 1.72 -6.05
C ALA A 49 -15.87 1.90 -6.00
N HIS A 50 -15.11 0.88 -5.59
CA HIS A 50 -13.64 0.93 -5.62
C HIS A 50 -13.08 1.02 -7.04
N LEU A 51 -13.67 0.31 -8.00
CA LEU A 51 -13.29 0.42 -9.42
C LEU A 51 -13.59 1.82 -9.97
N ILE A 52 -14.81 2.32 -9.76
CA ILE A 52 -15.25 3.64 -10.26
C ILE A 52 -14.39 4.76 -9.65
N THR A 53 -14.16 4.72 -8.33
CA THR A 53 -13.34 5.73 -7.65
C THR A 53 -11.87 5.64 -8.07
N GLY A 54 -11.32 4.44 -8.26
CA GLY A 54 -9.98 4.24 -8.77
C GLY A 54 -9.80 4.81 -10.18
N VAL A 55 -10.65 4.42 -11.13
CA VAL A 55 -10.63 4.94 -12.52
C VAL A 55 -10.88 6.44 -12.55
N GLY A 56 -11.91 6.90 -11.83
CA GLY A 56 -12.28 8.32 -11.76
C GLY A 56 -11.16 9.18 -11.21
N SER A 57 -10.51 8.78 -10.13
CA SER A 57 -9.36 9.50 -9.56
C SER A 57 -8.19 9.55 -10.56
N THR A 58 -7.92 8.45 -11.27
CA THR A 58 -6.88 8.43 -12.31
C THR A 58 -7.19 9.40 -13.45
N VAL A 59 -8.40 9.33 -14.01
CA VAL A 59 -8.82 10.19 -15.14
C VAL A 59 -8.83 11.66 -14.73
N VAL A 60 -9.40 11.99 -13.57
CA VAL A 60 -9.43 13.37 -13.08
C VAL A 60 -8.02 13.89 -12.79
N GLY A 61 -7.15 13.08 -12.20
CA GLY A 61 -5.75 13.47 -11.96
C GLY A 61 -4.97 13.77 -13.25
N VAL A 62 -5.14 12.92 -14.27
CA VAL A 62 -4.57 13.14 -15.61
C VAL A 62 -5.14 14.41 -16.25
N ALA A 63 -6.45 14.61 -16.17
CA ALA A 63 -7.13 15.79 -16.74
C ALA A 63 -6.70 17.09 -16.06
N ILE A 64 -6.57 17.11 -14.73
CA ILE A 64 -6.05 18.28 -13.98
C ILE A 64 -4.62 18.59 -14.42
N THR A 65 -3.77 17.57 -14.53
CA THR A 65 -2.38 17.73 -14.95
C THR A 65 -2.31 18.27 -16.38
N ALA A 66 -3.06 17.67 -17.31
CA ALA A 66 -3.13 18.10 -18.70
C ALA A 66 -3.67 19.53 -18.86
N THR A 67 -4.74 19.88 -18.15
CA THR A 67 -5.33 21.23 -18.18
C THR A 67 -4.36 22.26 -17.61
N THR A 68 -3.74 21.95 -16.48
CA THR A 68 -2.68 22.81 -15.90
C THR A 68 -1.58 23.04 -16.94
N MET A 69 -1.19 21.96 -17.64
CA MET A 69 -0.14 21.99 -18.66
C MET A 69 -0.46 22.81 -19.91
N LEU A 70 -1.66 22.66 -20.43
CA LEU A 70 -2.06 23.29 -21.70
C LEU A 70 -2.45 24.76 -21.54
N PHE A 71 -2.97 25.15 -20.37
CA PHE A 71 -3.48 26.50 -20.15
C PHE A 71 -2.58 27.38 -19.28
N GLY A 72 -1.41 26.89 -18.85
CA GLY A 72 -0.40 27.69 -18.16
C GLY A 72 -0.94 28.38 -16.90
N LEU A 73 -1.83 27.72 -16.15
CA LEU A 73 -2.51 28.33 -15.00
C LEU A 73 -1.49 28.84 -13.97
N VAL A 74 -1.71 30.04 -13.43
CA VAL A 74 -0.83 30.73 -12.46
C VAL A 74 -0.50 29.86 -11.22
N ALA A 75 -1.38 28.91 -10.88
CA ALA A 75 -1.17 27.93 -9.81
C ALA A 75 -0.47 26.64 -10.26
N TRP A 76 0.38 26.71 -11.30
CA TRP A 76 0.96 25.56 -12.00
C TRP A 76 1.51 24.45 -11.09
N PRO A 77 2.38 24.72 -10.08
CA PRO A 77 2.91 23.66 -9.23
C PRO A 77 1.83 22.96 -8.41
N VAL A 78 0.82 23.70 -7.94
CA VAL A 78 -0.29 23.15 -7.16
C VAL A 78 -1.16 22.25 -8.03
N GLY A 79 -1.48 22.70 -9.25
CA GLY A 79 -2.24 21.90 -10.23
C GLY A 79 -1.54 20.57 -10.55
N LEU A 80 -0.23 20.59 -10.79
CA LEU A 80 0.56 19.37 -11.01
C LEU A 80 0.55 18.44 -9.79
N LEU A 81 0.78 18.98 -8.58
CA LEU A 81 0.81 18.17 -7.36
C LEU A 81 -0.55 17.51 -7.07
N VAL A 82 -1.65 18.24 -7.23
CA VAL A 82 -3.00 17.70 -7.07
C VAL A 82 -3.29 16.65 -8.15
N GLY A 83 -2.99 16.95 -9.41
CA GLY A 83 -3.18 16.03 -10.52
C GLY A 83 -2.40 14.73 -10.35
N TRP A 84 -1.12 14.82 -10.00
CA TRP A 84 -0.28 13.67 -9.69
C TRP A 84 -0.76 12.88 -8.48
N ALA A 85 -1.16 13.55 -7.38
CA ALA A 85 -1.67 12.89 -6.20
C ALA A 85 -2.93 12.07 -6.51
N MET A 86 -3.87 12.64 -7.27
CA MET A 86 -5.10 11.94 -7.69
C MET A 86 -4.82 10.81 -8.68
N ALA A 87 -3.94 11.03 -9.65
CA ALA A 87 -3.54 10.01 -10.60
C ALA A 87 -2.89 8.81 -9.89
N LEU A 88 -1.90 9.08 -9.04
CA LEU A 88 -1.22 8.07 -8.23
C LEU A 88 -2.21 7.33 -7.32
N HIS A 89 -3.08 8.04 -6.60
CA HIS A 89 -4.07 7.43 -5.72
C HIS A 89 -4.97 6.44 -6.48
N GLY A 90 -5.49 6.85 -7.64
CA GLY A 90 -6.32 5.98 -8.49
C GLY A 90 -5.57 4.74 -8.96
N LEU A 91 -4.34 4.92 -9.49
CA LEU A 91 -3.51 3.81 -9.97
C LEU A 91 -3.18 2.82 -8.84
N ARG A 92 -2.88 3.32 -7.64
CA ARG A 92 -2.61 2.50 -6.46
C ARG A 92 -3.87 1.81 -5.96
N ASN A 93 -5.02 2.47 -5.93
CA ASN A 93 -6.28 1.84 -5.54
C ASN A 93 -6.69 0.72 -6.52
N LEU A 94 -6.52 0.94 -7.82
CA LEU A 94 -6.75 -0.09 -8.85
C LEU A 94 -5.83 -1.30 -8.66
N ARG A 95 -4.56 -1.09 -8.29
CA ARG A 95 -3.65 -2.20 -7.97
C ARG A 95 -4.05 -2.90 -6.67
N MET A 96 -4.22 -2.13 -5.60
CA MET A 96 -4.27 -2.65 -4.23
C MET A 96 -5.62 -3.24 -3.85
N MET A 97 -6.70 -2.64 -4.34
CA MET A 97 -8.06 -3.13 -4.06
C MET A 97 -8.55 -3.98 -5.21
N VAL A 98 -8.63 -3.41 -6.41
CA VAL A 98 -9.38 -4.04 -7.51
C VAL A 98 -8.64 -5.23 -8.12
N PHE A 99 -7.38 -5.03 -8.52
CA PHE A 99 -6.56 -6.08 -9.13
C PHE A 99 -6.30 -7.22 -8.13
N HIS A 100 -5.90 -6.88 -6.91
CA HIS A 100 -5.64 -7.86 -5.87
C HIS A 100 -6.90 -8.66 -5.46
N GLN A 101 -8.05 -8.01 -5.26
CA GLN A 101 -9.30 -8.75 -4.97
C GLN A 101 -9.81 -9.56 -6.16
N SER A 102 -9.47 -9.17 -7.39
CA SER A 102 -9.72 -10.00 -8.58
C SER A 102 -8.91 -11.29 -8.55
N ALA A 103 -7.67 -11.26 -8.04
CA ALA A 103 -6.83 -12.46 -7.87
C ALA A 103 -7.45 -13.45 -6.87
N HIS A 104 -8.05 -12.93 -5.79
CA HIS A 104 -8.85 -13.71 -4.84
C HIS A 104 -10.23 -14.13 -5.38
N ARG A 105 -10.60 -13.73 -6.60
CA ARG A 105 -11.94 -13.94 -7.18
C ARG A 105 -13.06 -13.35 -6.31
N ASN A 106 -12.77 -12.24 -5.64
CA ASN A 106 -13.67 -11.56 -4.71
C ASN A 106 -14.26 -10.27 -5.30
N MET A 107 -13.76 -9.79 -6.44
CA MET A 107 -14.21 -8.51 -7.03
C MET A 107 -15.70 -8.56 -7.33
N TRP A 108 -16.14 -9.47 -8.20
CA TRP A 108 -17.57 -9.72 -8.42
C TRP A 108 -17.96 -11.16 -8.11
N ARG A 109 -17.06 -11.94 -7.50
CA ARG A 109 -17.29 -13.35 -7.17
C ARG A 109 -17.56 -14.19 -8.43
N ARG A 110 -17.02 -13.75 -9.57
CA ARG A 110 -17.17 -14.40 -10.87
C ARG A 110 -15.81 -14.53 -11.51
N ARG A 111 -15.35 -15.77 -11.67
CA ARG A 111 -14.00 -16.09 -12.17
C ARG A 111 -13.66 -15.41 -13.49
N ARG A 112 -14.59 -15.35 -14.45
CA ARG A 112 -14.34 -14.76 -15.79
C ARG A 112 -14.22 -13.22 -15.72
N PRO A 113 -15.23 -12.46 -15.23
CA PRO A 113 -15.11 -11.01 -15.06
C PRO A 113 -13.89 -10.58 -14.25
N ASP A 114 -13.62 -11.22 -13.11
CA ASP A 114 -12.49 -10.87 -12.24
C ASP A 114 -11.16 -11.09 -12.97
N ARG A 115 -11.01 -12.22 -13.68
CA ARG A 115 -9.81 -12.50 -14.47
C ARG A 115 -9.62 -11.52 -15.62
N THR A 116 -10.69 -11.19 -16.34
CA THR A 116 -10.63 -10.21 -17.44
C THR A 116 -10.22 -8.84 -16.91
N LEU A 117 -10.84 -8.37 -15.82
CA LEU A 117 -10.47 -7.11 -15.20
C LEU A 117 -9.02 -7.11 -14.72
N GLY A 118 -8.59 -8.17 -14.05
CA GLY A 118 -7.21 -8.34 -13.59
C GLY A 118 -6.20 -8.23 -14.72
N ARG A 119 -6.46 -8.88 -15.88
CA ARG A 119 -5.59 -8.78 -17.07
C ARG A 119 -5.57 -7.38 -17.68
N ILE A 120 -6.73 -6.70 -17.76
CA ILE A 120 -6.79 -5.30 -18.22
C ILE A 120 -5.96 -4.40 -17.31
N LEU A 121 -6.12 -4.53 -15.99
CA LEU A 121 -5.37 -3.74 -15.03
C LEU A 121 -3.87 -4.08 -15.04
N ALA A 122 -3.48 -5.35 -15.24
CA ALA A 122 -2.07 -5.72 -15.46
C ALA A 122 -1.47 -4.95 -16.65
N ALA A 123 -2.21 -4.89 -17.75
CA ALA A 123 -1.78 -4.23 -18.98
C ALA A 123 -1.69 -2.70 -18.81
N VAL A 124 -2.73 -2.06 -18.25
CA VAL A 124 -2.81 -0.59 -18.08
C VAL A 124 -1.77 -0.09 -17.07
N LEU A 125 -1.59 -0.82 -15.97
CA LEU A 125 -0.63 -0.45 -14.92
C LEU A 125 0.80 -0.95 -15.24
N VAL A 126 0.94 -1.77 -16.30
CA VAL A 126 2.17 -2.44 -16.70
C VAL A 126 2.79 -3.18 -15.50
N VAL A 127 2.00 -3.92 -14.74
CA VAL A 127 2.44 -4.69 -13.55
C VAL A 127 2.49 -6.18 -13.89
N GLN A 128 3.02 -7.03 -12.99
CA GLN A 128 3.06 -8.49 -13.21
C GLN A 128 1.78 -9.06 -13.87
N ASN A 129 1.99 -9.99 -14.81
CA ASN A 129 0.90 -10.72 -15.47
C ASN A 129 -0.11 -11.26 -14.44
N PHE A 130 -1.40 -11.00 -14.66
CA PHE A 130 -2.44 -11.32 -13.68
C PHE A 130 -2.55 -12.81 -13.36
N ASP A 131 -2.39 -13.70 -14.33
CA ASP A 131 -2.53 -15.14 -14.07
C ASP A 131 -1.35 -15.69 -13.26
N ALA A 132 -0.13 -15.23 -13.58
CA ALA A 132 1.06 -15.54 -12.79
C ALA A 132 0.91 -14.99 -11.36
N TYR A 133 0.50 -13.73 -11.24
CA TYR A 133 0.23 -13.09 -9.95
C TYR A 133 -0.81 -13.87 -9.14
N ALA A 134 -1.97 -14.18 -9.72
CA ALA A 134 -3.05 -14.84 -8.98
C ALA A 134 -2.68 -16.25 -8.53
N ALA A 135 -1.81 -16.96 -9.27
CA ALA A 135 -1.27 -18.24 -8.85
C ALA A 135 -0.30 -18.08 -7.67
N GLU A 136 0.72 -17.23 -7.83
CA GLU A 136 1.79 -17.01 -6.82
C GLU A 136 1.26 -16.37 -5.53
N HIS A 137 0.38 -15.37 -5.64
CA HIS A 137 -0.12 -14.60 -4.51
C HIS A 137 -0.88 -15.48 -3.51
N VAL A 138 -1.68 -16.42 -4.01
CA VAL A 138 -2.43 -17.37 -3.15
C VAL A 138 -1.49 -18.44 -2.57
N THR A 139 -0.50 -18.92 -3.32
CA THR A 139 0.35 -20.04 -2.90
C THR A 139 1.58 -19.65 -2.10
N ASP A 140 2.12 -18.45 -2.28
CA ASP A 140 3.39 -18.03 -1.68
C ASP A 140 3.20 -16.92 -0.63
N HIS A 141 2.28 -15.97 -0.87
CA HIS A 141 2.08 -14.81 0.02
C HIS A 141 0.99 -15.01 1.10
N HIS A 142 0.02 -15.90 0.87
CA HIS A 142 -1.04 -16.24 1.84
C HIS A 142 -0.95 -17.67 2.41
N ALA A 143 0.14 -18.38 2.12
CA ALA A 143 0.31 -19.77 2.55
C ALA A 143 1.62 -19.96 3.33
N ALA A 144 2.07 -21.22 3.44
CA ALA A 144 3.21 -21.64 4.27
C ALA A 144 4.55 -20.95 3.95
N HIS A 145 4.66 -20.20 2.85
CA HIS A 145 5.87 -19.51 2.44
C HIS A 145 5.89 -18.01 2.80
N HIS A 146 4.87 -17.51 3.49
CA HIS A 146 4.79 -16.11 3.88
C HIS A 146 5.95 -15.69 4.81
N MET A 147 6.58 -14.56 4.48
CA MET A 147 7.79 -14.03 5.13
C MET A 147 8.97 -15.00 5.24
N THR A 148 9.05 -15.95 4.30
CA THR A 148 10.24 -16.79 4.07
C THR A 148 11.09 -16.25 2.92
N LEU A 149 12.24 -16.87 2.62
CA LEU A 149 13.07 -16.49 1.45
C LEU A 149 12.35 -16.69 0.10
N ARG A 150 11.25 -17.44 0.05
CA ARG A 150 10.40 -17.58 -1.12
C ARG A 150 9.42 -16.43 -1.29
N ASP A 151 9.12 -15.69 -0.22
CA ASP A 151 8.18 -14.57 -0.27
C ASP A 151 8.79 -13.44 -1.10
N PRO A 152 8.12 -12.97 -2.16
CA PRO A 152 8.59 -11.83 -2.94
C PRO A 152 8.91 -10.62 -2.06
N THR A 153 8.11 -10.33 -1.03
CA THR A 153 8.33 -9.19 -0.11
C THR A 153 9.72 -9.24 0.52
N VAL A 154 10.13 -10.42 1.01
CA VAL A 154 11.45 -10.62 1.62
C VAL A 154 12.55 -10.40 0.59
N GLN A 155 12.37 -10.89 -0.64
CA GLN A 155 13.35 -10.71 -1.71
C GLN A 155 13.52 -9.23 -2.10
N ALA A 156 12.43 -8.47 -2.22
CA ALA A 156 12.51 -7.04 -2.51
C ALA A 156 13.23 -6.25 -1.40
N ILE A 157 12.99 -6.59 -0.13
CA ILE A 157 13.66 -5.94 1.01
C ILE A 157 15.15 -6.29 1.02
N LEU A 158 15.50 -7.58 0.93
CA LEU A 158 16.88 -8.04 1.04
C LEU A 158 17.75 -7.70 -0.18
N LEU A 159 17.22 -7.87 -1.39
CA LEU A 159 17.98 -7.72 -2.63
C LEU A 159 17.71 -6.38 -3.33
N GLY A 160 16.46 -5.94 -3.38
CA GLY A 160 16.07 -4.70 -4.06
C GLY A 160 16.50 -3.46 -3.27
N LEU A 161 16.10 -3.40 -2.00
CA LEU A 161 16.48 -2.31 -1.09
C LEU A 161 17.87 -2.53 -0.50
N GLY A 162 18.30 -3.77 -0.31
CA GLY A 162 19.59 -4.08 0.31
C GLY A 162 19.55 -3.97 1.83
N LEU A 163 18.36 -4.07 2.44
CA LEU A 163 18.21 -4.09 3.89
C LEU A 163 18.52 -5.49 4.41
N ARG A 164 19.20 -5.61 5.55
CA ARG A 164 19.65 -6.91 6.09
C ARG A 164 19.49 -6.95 7.61
N PRO A 165 19.37 -8.15 8.20
CA PRO A 165 19.48 -8.31 9.65
C PRO A 165 20.76 -7.69 10.20
N GLY A 166 20.71 -7.19 11.43
CA GLY A 166 21.83 -6.51 12.09
C GLY A 166 22.08 -5.04 11.67
N MET A 167 21.47 -4.54 10.60
CA MET A 167 21.55 -3.11 10.28
C MET A 167 20.95 -2.24 11.39
N SER A 168 21.52 -1.05 11.61
CA SER A 168 20.89 -0.07 12.48
C SER A 168 19.69 0.58 11.78
N ARG A 169 18.70 1.04 12.55
CA ARG A 169 17.52 1.74 12.02
C ARG A 169 17.91 2.96 11.17
N ARG A 170 18.91 3.73 11.61
CA ARG A 170 19.43 4.89 10.86
C ARG A 170 19.99 4.46 9.50
N ALA A 171 20.75 3.36 9.44
CA ALA A 171 21.29 2.85 8.18
C ALA A 171 20.18 2.40 7.24
N MET A 172 19.16 1.70 7.74
CA MET A 172 18.02 1.26 6.93
C MET A 172 17.22 2.44 6.35
N TRP A 173 16.98 3.49 7.15
CA TRP A 173 16.36 4.72 6.65
C TRP A 173 17.22 5.43 5.59
N GLY A 174 18.53 5.54 5.81
CA GLY A 174 19.46 6.12 4.84
C GLY A 174 19.40 5.37 3.50
N THR A 175 19.41 4.03 3.54
CA THR A 175 19.25 3.20 2.35
C THR A 175 17.89 3.39 1.70
N LEU A 176 16.79 3.34 2.46
CA LEU A 176 15.44 3.54 1.93
C LEU A 176 15.30 4.89 1.22
N LEU A 177 15.63 5.99 1.89
CA LEU A 177 15.55 7.33 1.33
C LEU A 177 16.46 7.49 0.11
N GLY A 178 17.66 6.92 0.14
CA GLY A 178 18.57 6.89 -1.00
C GLY A 178 17.98 6.15 -2.21
N LYS A 179 17.20 5.08 -2.00
CA LYS A 179 16.50 4.37 -3.09
C LYS A 179 15.36 5.19 -3.69
N LEU A 180 14.59 5.90 -2.85
CA LEU A 180 13.45 6.71 -3.30
C LEU A 180 13.83 7.88 -4.22
N VAL A 181 15.10 8.30 -4.21
CA VAL A 181 15.62 9.36 -5.10
C VAL A 181 16.61 8.84 -6.15
N SER A 182 16.87 7.53 -6.18
CA SER A 182 17.87 6.94 -7.08
C SER A 182 17.28 6.66 -8.46
N PRO A 183 17.71 7.36 -9.53
CA PRO A 183 17.22 7.09 -10.89
C PRO A 183 17.56 5.67 -11.34
N VAL A 184 18.71 5.12 -10.91
CA VAL A 184 19.12 3.74 -11.21
C VAL A 184 18.16 2.74 -10.56
N PHE A 185 17.72 2.98 -9.32
CA PHE A 185 16.72 2.14 -8.66
C PHE A 185 15.40 2.17 -9.44
N HIS A 186 14.91 3.36 -9.79
CA HIS A 186 13.67 3.51 -10.55
C HIS A 186 13.71 2.86 -11.92
N ALA A 187 14.84 2.99 -12.64
CA ALA A 187 15.03 2.35 -13.94
C ALA A 187 15.06 0.81 -13.83
N ARG A 188 15.77 0.26 -12.83
CA ARG A 188 15.82 -1.18 -12.58
C ARG A 188 14.45 -1.74 -12.21
N PHE A 189 13.74 -1.05 -11.32
CA PHE A 189 12.38 -1.42 -10.92
C PHE A 189 11.45 -1.37 -12.15
N LEU A 190 11.45 -0.28 -12.92
CA LEU A 190 10.61 -0.18 -14.13
C LEU A 190 10.91 -1.30 -15.13
N THR A 191 12.19 -1.55 -15.39
CA THR A 191 12.62 -2.62 -16.31
C THR A 191 12.10 -3.98 -15.85
N ALA A 192 12.23 -4.27 -14.55
CA ALA A 192 11.82 -5.55 -14.03
C ALA A 192 10.29 -5.70 -13.97
N ARG A 193 9.56 -4.63 -13.65
CA ARG A 193 8.10 -4.56 -13.76
C ARG A 193 7.63 -4.86 -15.20
N VAL A 194 8.22 -4.21 -16.20
CA VAL A 194 7.91 -4.44 -17.62
C VAL A 194 8.22 -5.90 -18.01
N ARG A 195 9.38 -6.44 -17.61
CA ARG A 195 9.74 -7.84 -17.86
C ARG A 195 8.75 -8.82 -17.19
N SER A 196 8.37 -8.55 -15.95
CA SER A 196 7.41 -9.35 -15.17
C SER A 196 6.04 -9.38 -15.82
N TYR A 197 5.58 -8.26 -16.38
CA TYR A 197 4.36 -8.24 -17.19
C TYR A 197 4.49 -9.17 -18.41
N TRP A 198 5.59 -9.09 -19.17
CA TRP A 198 5.71 -9.83 -20.42
C TRP A 198 5.85 -11.35 -20.26
N ILE A 199 6.32 -11.82 -19.11
CA ILE A 199 6.43 -13.26 -18.85
C ILE A 199 5.02 -13.88 -18.81
N GLY A 200 4.81 -14.92 -19.62
CA GLY A 200 3.54 -15.65 -19.68
C GLY A 200 2.40 -14.98 -20.46
N VAL A 201 2.59 -13.77 -20.99
CA VAL A 201 1.59 -13.09 -21.85
C VAL A 201 1.58 -13.70 -23.25
N SER A 202 0.38 -13.97 -23.79
CA SER A 202 0.20 -14.55 -25.13
C SER A 202 0.68 -13.62 -26.24
N ARG A 203 1.11 -14.16 -27.39
CA ARG A 203 1.59 -13.34 -28.52
C ARG A 203 0.57 -12.28 -28.96
N ALA A 204 -0.72 -12.64 -28.98
CA ALA A 204 -1.81 -11.72 -29.33
C ALA A 204 -1.89 -10.56 -28.34
N GLU A 205 -1.94 -10.83 -27.03
CA GLU A 205 -1.96 -9.78 -26.00
C GLU A 205 -0.71 -8.89 -26.07
N ARG A 206 0.46 -9.44 -26.42
CA ARG A 206 1.69 -8.64 -26.62
C ARG A 206 1.57 -7.67 -27.78
N ILE A 207 1.10 -8.15 -28.93
CA ILE A 207 0.89 -7.32 -30.11
C ILE A 207 -0.15 -6.23 -29.81
N THR A 208 -1.30 -6.61 -29.24
CA THR A 208 -2.38 -5.67 -28.93
C THR A 208 -1.91 -4.58 -27.97
N LEU A 209 -1.23 -4.93 -26.88
CA LEU A 209 -0.77 -3.92 -25.91
C LEU A 209 0.31 -3.02 -26.50
N THR A 210 1.27 -3.60 -27.23
CA THR A 210 2.33 -2.82 -27.88
C THR A 210 1.75 -1.85 -28.91
N ALA A 211 0.81 -2.31 -29.73
CA ALA A 211 0.09 -1.47 -30.68
C ALA A 211 -0.73 -0.37 -30.00
N ALA A 212 -1.40 -0.67 -28.88
CA ALA A 212 -2.18 0.31 -28.12
C ALA A 212 -1.28 1.42 -27.55
N TYR A 213 -0.17 1.08 -26.88
CA TYR A 213 0.76 2.09 -26.39
C TYR A 213 1.43 2.87 -27.53
N ALA A 214 1.82 2.19 -28.62
CA ALA A 214 2.38 2.85 -29.79
C ALA A 214 1.38 3.84 -30.42
N ALA A 215 0.10 3.48 -30.49
CA ALA A 215 -0.95 4.37 -30.99
C ALA A 215 -1.13 5.60 -30.10
N VAL A 216 -1.16 5.43 -28.77
CA VAL A 216 -1.25 6.56 -27.82
C VAL A 216 -0.04 7.48 -27.91
N ILE A 217 1.17 6.93 -27.97
CA ILE A 217 2.41 7.71 -28.09
C ILE A 217 2.45 8.45 -29.43
N THR A 218 2.13 7.78 -30.54
CA THR A 218 2.09 8.39 -31.87
C THR A 218 1.05 9.51 -31.92
N LEU A 219 -0.16 9.30 -31.39
CA LEU A 219 -1.18 10.33 -31.32
C LEU A 219 -0.72 11.54 -30.48
N ALA A 220 -0.08 11.30 -29.34
CA ALA A 220 0.46 12.37 -28.50
C ALA A 220 1.57 13.15 -29.21
N ALA A 221 2.43 12.47 -29.97
CA ALA A 221 3.47 13.11 -30.78
C ALA A 221 2.86 13.97 -31.91
N LEU A 222 1.88 13.42 -32.66
CA LEU A 222 1.22 14.12 -33.77
C LEU A 222 0.42 15.35 -33.32
N THR A 223 -0.12 15.33 -32.10
CA THR A 223 -0.89 16.45 -31.52
C THR A 223 -0.02 17.43 -30.72
N GLY A 224 1.30 17.20 -30.62
CA GLY A 224 2.18 18.02 -29.79
C GLY A 224 1.96 17.88 -28.28
N THR A 225 1.18 16.89 -27.84
CA THR A 225 0.84 16.65 -26.43
C THR A 225 1.75 15.62 -25.75
N LEU A 226 2.85 15.22 -26.39
CA LEU A 226 3.81 14.26 -25.82
C LEU A 226 4.33 14.67 -24.42
N PRO A 227 4.69 15.94 -24.14
CA PRO A 227 5.07 16.35 -22.78
C PRO A 227 3.95 16.12 -21.76
N VAL A 228 2.69 16.34 -22.16
CA VAL A 228 1.52 16.09 -21.30
C VAL A 228 1.38 14.61 -21.01
N LEU A 229 1.53 13.72 -21.99
CA LEU A 229 1.51 12.27 -21.77
C LEU A 229 2.61 11.84 -20.78
N LEU A 230 3.83 12.37 -20.95
CA LEU A 230 4.95 12.05 -20.05
C LEU A 230 4.70 12.50 -18.61
N VAL A 231 4.25 13.75 -18.43
CA VAL A 231 4.06 14.35 -17.11
C VAL A 231 2.78 13.86 -16.43
N ALA A 232 1.66 13.75 -17.15
CA ALA A 232 0.36 13.39 -16.58
C ALA A 232 0.17 11.89 -16.37
N TRP A 233 0.82 11.05 -17.19
CA TRP A 233 0.64 9.59 -17.12
C TRP A 233 1.93 8.87 -16.71
N VAL A 234 3.04 9.10 -17.42
CA VAL A 234 4.27 8.32 -17.19
C VAL A 234 4.87 8.61 -15.82
N VAL A 235 4.93 9.86 -15.37
CA VAL A 235 5.48 10.21 -14.04
C VAL A 235 4.69 9.55 -12.89
N PRO A 236 3.34 9.67 -12.81
CA PRO A 236 2.56 8.96 -11.79
C PRO A 236 2.70 7.44 -11.85
N LEU A 237 2.66 6.84 -13.06
CA LEU A 237 2.68 5.38 -13.24
C LEU A 237 4.05 4.75 -12.92
N THR A 238 5.13 5.51 -13.10
CA THR A 238 6.50 5.02 -12.90
C THR A 238 7.06 5.51 -11.57
N VAL A 239 7.65 6.70 -11.52
CA VAL A 239 8.41 7.20 -10.37
C VAL A 239 7.53 7.27 -9.11
N LEU A 240 6.37 7.93 -9.17
CA LEU A 240 5.54 8.13 -7.98
C LEU A 240 4.92 6.82 -7.50
N PHE A 241 4.48 5.95 -8.42
CA PHE A 241 4.00 4.62 -8.07
C PHE A 241 5.09 3.79 -7.39
N GLN A 242 6.33 3.84 -7.88
CA GLN A 242 7.46 3.10 -7.31
C GLN A 242 7.85 3.63 -5.92
N ILE A 243 7.82 4.95 -5.71
CA ILE A 243 8.02 5.56 -4.38
C ILE A 243 6.93 5.05 -3.43
N SER A 244 5.66 5.17 -3.82
CA SER A 244 4.51 4.70 -3.05
C SER A 244 4.65 3.21 -2.69
N ASN A 245 4.98 2.36 -3.68
CA ASN A 245 5.08 0.94 -3.44
C ASN A 245 6.27 0.56 -2.54
N THR A 246 7.41 1.24 -2.72
CA THR A 246 8.60 1.02 -1.89
C THR A 246 8.33 1.37 -0.43
N LEU A 247 7.66 2.51 -0.18
CA LEU A 247 7.27 2.90 1.17
C LEU A 247 6.24 1.93 1.77
N ARG A 248 5.26 1.47 0.98
CA ARG A 248 4.28 0.48 1.42
C ARG A 248 4.92 -0.86 1.77
N LEU A 249 5.88 -1.33 0.97
CA LEU A 249 6.60 -2.57 1.22
C LEU A 249 7.24 -2.57 2.62
N CYS A 250 7.80 -1.42 3.02
CA CYS A 250 8.44 -1.23 4.31
C CYS A 250 7.47 -1.14 5.51
N VAL A 251 6.16 -1.31 5.32
CA VAL A 251 5.19 -1.31 6.43
C VAL A 251 4.28 -2.54 6.47
N LYS A 252 4.24 -3.32 5.37
CA LYS A 252 3.22 -4.36 5.15
C LYS A 252 3.38 -5.54 6.13
N HIS A 253 4.62 -5.98 6.34
CA HIS A 253 4.96 -7.24 7.01
C HIS A 253 6.20 -7.15 7.88
N THR A 254 6.19 -7.85 9.00
CA THR A 254 7.34 -7.97 9.91
C THR A 254 8.07 -9.31 9.73
N PHE A 255 9.37 -9.32 10.00
CA PHE A 255 10.17 -10.53 9.95
C PHE A 255 9.97 -11.37 11.22
N PRO A 256 9.91 -12.71 11.11
CA PRO A 256 9.79 -13.58 12.27
C PRO A 256 11.03 -13.53 13.14
N ALA A 257 10.82 -13.63 14.46
CA ALA A 257 11.93 -13.74 15.42
C ALA A 257 12.67 -15.07 15.25
N PRO A 258 13.97 -15.15 15.62
CA PRO A 258 14.72 -16.40 15.61
C PRO A 258 14.02 -17.49 16.41
N GLY A 259 13.95 -18.71 15.86
CA GLY A 259 13.32 -19.86 16.52
C GLY A 259 11.79 -19.88 16.50
N THR A 260 11.13 -18.92 15.83
CA THR A 260 9.65 -18.92 15.71
C THR A 260 9.16 -20.12 14.88
N THR A 261 8.15 -20.83 15.38
CA THR A 261 7.45 -21.87 14.60
C THR A 261 6.71 -21.25 13.42
N THR A 262 6.92 -21.77 12.21
CA THR A 262 6.43 -21.18 10.95
C THR A 262 5.02 -21.62 10.56
N THR A 263 4.20 -22.06 11.53
CA THR A 263 2.87 -22.61 11.29
C THR A 263 1.84 -22.05 12.27
N GLY A 264 0.57 -22.12 11.88
CA GLY A 264 -0.54 -21.74 12.75
C GLY A 264 -0.87 -20.24 12.75
N ARG A 265 -2.03 -19.91 13.31
CA ARG A 265 -2.61 -18.56 13.29
C ARG A 265 -1.78 -17.54 14.06
N GLU A 266 -1.07 -17.97 15.10
CA GLU A 266 -0.15 -17.13 15.88
C GLU A 266 1.00 -16.59 15.02
N TYR A 267 1.65 -17.47 14.26
CA TYR A 267 2.69 -17.09 13.32
C TYR A 267 2.18 -16.07 12.31
N PHE A 268 1.12 -16.39 11.56
CA PHE A 268 0.58 -15.51 10.52
C PHE A 268 0.07 -14.16 11.07
N ALA A 269 -0.58 -14.16 12.22
CA ALA A 269 -1.01 -12.93 12.87
C ALA A 269 0.17 -12.09 13.37
N GLY A 270 1.26 -12.72 13.79
CA GLY A 270 2.47 -12.03 14.26
C GLY A 270 3.28 -11.36 13.15
N LEU A 271 3.07 -11.75 11.88
CA LEU A 271 3.75 -11.16 10.72
C LEU A 271 3.08 -9.88 10.20
N THR A 272 1.86 -9.59 10.64
CA THR A 272 1.04 -8.49 10.14
C THR A 272 0.56 -7.58 11.25
N ASN A 273 0.39 -6.30 10.94
CA ASN A 273 -0.18 -5.33 11.89
C ASN A 273 -1.00 -4.28 11.14
N ALA A 274 -1.95 -3.67 11.84
CA ALA A 274 -2.61 -2.47 11.33
C ALA A 274 -1.67 -1.27 11.36
N ILE A 275 -2.00 -0.26 10.56
CA ILE A 275 -1.25 0.99 10.46
C ILE A 275 -2.26 2.13 10.49
N PHE A 276 -2.37 2.79 11.63
CA PHE A 276 -3.29 3.92 11.78
C PHE A 276 -2.56 5.25 11.68
N LEU A 277 -3.22 6.24 11.11
CA LEU A 277 -2.61 7.53 10.79
C LEU A 277 -3.21 8.64 11.64
N SER A 278 -2.72 8.77 12.87
CA SER A 278 -3.08 9.87 13.76
C SER A 278 -1.96 10.18 14.74
N SER A 279 -1.97 11.41 15.24
CA SER A 279 -1.23 11.83 16.43
C SER A 279 -2.20 11.99 17.61
N PRO A 280 -1.72 11.95 18.86
CA PRO A 280 -2.52 12.32 20.03
C PRO A 280 -3.14 13.71 19.88
N PRO A 281 -4.45 13.88 20.12
CA PRO A 281 -5.03 15.23 20.25
C PRO A 281 -4.47 15.91 21.51
N PRO A 282 -4.57 17.25 21.62
CA PRO A 282 -4.20 17.97 22.84
C PRO A 282 -4.94 17.41 24.05
N ALA A 283 -4.31 17.52 25.24
CA ALA A 283 -4.95 17.04 26.46
C ALA A 283 -6.15 17.92 26.83
N ALA A 284 -7.16 17.31 27.48
CA ALA A 284 -8.42 17.99 27.75
C ALA A 284 -8.30 19.07 28.83
N ASP A 285 -7.32 18.90 29.73
CA ASP A 285 -6.95 19.75 30.85
C ASP A 285 -5.97 20.88 30.48
N GLU A 286 -5.53 20.96 29.21
CA GLU A 286 -4.66 22.06 28.77
C GLU A 286 -5.39 23.41 28.78
N PRO A 287 -4.71 24.51 29.21
CA PRO A 287 -5.24 25.87 29.12
C PRO A 287 -5.61 26.25 27.68
N GLY A 288 -6.67 27.07 27.51
CA GLY A 288 -7.26 27.41 26.21
C GLY A 288 -6.27 27.73 25.08
N PRO A 289 -5.30 28.65 25.26
CA PRO A 289 -4.31 28.95 24.23
C PRO A 289 -3.41 27.77 23.85
N ARG A 290 -2.97 26.98 24.83
CA ARG A 290 -2.15 25.78 24.59
C ARG A 290 -2.94 24.70 23.87
N ARG A 291 -4.19 24.49 24.29
CA ARG A 291 -5.12 23.56 23.66
C ARG A 291 -5.41 23.93 22.20
N LEU A 292 -5.62 25.22 21.91
CA LEU A 292 -5.78 25.73 20.55
C LEU A 292 -4.53 25.47 19.70
N ALA A 293 -3.34 25.81 20.20
CA ALA A 293 -2.08 25.55 19.52
C ALA A 293 -1.86 24.04 19.28
N GLY A 294 -2.25 23.20 20.24
CA GLY A 294 -2.24 21.75 20.12
C GLY A 294 -3.15 21.24 19.00
N TRP A 295 -4.35 21.79 18.88
CA TRP A 295 -5.26 21.46 17.76
C TRP A 295 -4.74 21.94 16.42
N ILE A 296 -4.17 23.15 16.34
CA ILE A 296 -3.55 23.66 15.11
C ILE A 296 -2.42 22.73 14.67
N ARG A 297 -1.53 22.34 15.60
CA ARG A 297 -0.44 21.41 15.32
C ARG A 297 -0.97 20.03 14.89
N TRP A 298 -2.02 19.54 15.55
CA TRP A 298 -2.65 18.28 15.19
C TRP A 298 -3.21 18.34 13.77
N TRP A 299 -3.97 19.37 13.40
CA TRP A 299 -4.49 19.54 12.05
C TRP A 299 -3.38 19.71 11.01
N ALA A 300 -2.36 20.50 11.30
CA ALA A 300 -1.20 20.66 10.42
C ALA A 300 -0.52 19.30 10.17
N THR A 301 -0.31 18.50 11.22
CA THR A 301 0.27 17.14 11.09
C THR A 301 -0.65 16.22 10.30
N THR A 302 -1.95 16.26 10.59
CA THR A 302 -2.95 15.45 9.90
C THR A 302 -3.00 15.75 8.41
N LEU A 303 -2.97 17.03 8.02
CA LEU A 303 -3.08 17.46 6.63
C LEU A 303 -1.76 17.32 5.84
N THR A 304 -0.60 17.49 6.48
CA THR A 304 0.71 17.50 5.79
C THR A 304 1.47 16.19 5.90
N VAL A 305 1.16 15.33 6.88
CA VAL A 305 1.86 14.06 7.10
C VAL A 305 0.92 12.88 6.95
N HIS A 306 -0.16 12.84 7.74
CA HIS A 306 -1.05 11.67 7.77
C HIS A 306 -1.89 11.53 6.50
N PHE A 307 -2.44 12.63 5.98
CA PHE A 307 -3.23 12.62 4.74
C PHE A 307 -2.42 12.17 3.53
N PRO A 308 -1.24 12.75 3.22
CA PRO A 308 -0.42 12.24 2.12
C PRO A 308 0.01 10.78 2.33
N SER A 309 0.34 10.39 3.57
CA SER A 309 0.68 9.00 3.89
C SER A 309 -0.48 8.05 3.59
N ARG A 310 -1.71 8.39 3.99
CA ARG A 310 -2.90 7.58 3.70
C ARG A 310 -3.19 7.53 2.21
N TYR A 311 -3.21 8.70 1.60
CA TYR A 311 -3.73 8.89 0.25
C TYR A 311 -2.78 8.37 -0.81
N LEU A 312 -1.47 8.48 -0.59
CA LEU A 312 -0.44 8.16 -1.58
C LEU A 312 0.33 6.88 -1.29
N VAL A 313 0.45 6.46 -0.03
CA VAL A 313 1.25 5.28 0.35
C VAL A 313 0.35 4.13 0.83
N LEU A 314 -0.42 4.36 1.89
CA LEU A 314 -1.25 3.36 2.54
C LEU A 314 -2.63 3.25 1.90
N THR A 315 -2.70 3.17 0.58
CA THR A 315 -3.97 3.08 -0.17
C THR A 315 -4.72 1.78 0.10
N GLY A 316 -6.05 1.81 -0.11
CA GLY A 316 -6.91 0.65 0.02
C GLY A 316 -6.95 0.09 1.44
N ASP A 317 -6.74 -1.22 1.55
CA ASP A 317 -6.79 -2.03 2.77
C ASP A 317 -5.48 -2.02 3.57
N THR A 318 -4.43 -1.35 3.08
CA THR A 318 -3.09 -1.37 3.71
C THR A 318 -3.11 -1.02 5.20
N VAL A 319 -3.99 -0.10 5.63
CA VAL A 319 -4.13 0.30 7.04
C VAL A 319 -4.70 -0.80 7.96
N CYS A 320 -5.35 -1.81 7.37
CA CYS A 320 -6.00 -2.95 8.04
C CYS A 320 -5.63 -4.27 7.34
N HIS A 321 -4.42 -4.33 6.79
CA HIS A 321 -3.93 -5.47 6.01
C HIS A 321 -3.77 -6.73 6.86
N ASP A 322 -3.62 -6.57 8.17
CA ASP A 322 -3.71 -7.64 9.17
C ASP A 322 -5.04 -8.42 9.09
N PHE A 323 -6.18 -7.74 8.97
CA PHE A 323 -7.47 -8.39 8.80
C PHE A 323 -7.57 -9.15 7.47
N HIS A 324 -7.02 -8.59 6.39
CA HIS A 324 -6.97 -9.27 5.10
C HIS A 324 -6.20 -10.60 5.20
N HIS A 325 -5.07 -10.65 5.90
CA HIS A 325 -4.32 -11.91 6.09
C HIS A 325 -5.07 -12.93 6.95
N ARG A 326 -5.88 -12.49 7.90
CA ARG A 326 -6.74 -13.38 8.70
C ARG A 326 -7.91 -13.94 7.89
N TYR A 327 -8.47 -13.13 6.97
CA TYR A 327 -9.65 -13.47 6.21
C TYR A 327 -9.51 -13.10 4.72
N PRO A 328 -8.56 -13.70 3.98
CA PRO A 328 -8.21 -13.26 2.62
C PRO A 328 -9.34 -13.42 1.60
N MET A 329 -10.30 -14.31 1.91
CA MET A 329 -11.47 -14.59 1.08
C MET A 329 -12.75 -13.90 1.58
N THR A 330 -12.64 -12.94 2.51
CA THR A 330 -13.81 -12.29 3.07
C THR A 330 -14.58 -11.49 2.03
N LYS A 331 -15.91 -11.60 2.12
CA LYS A 331 -16.87 -10.87 1.29
C LYS A 331 -17.03 -9.41 1.71
N GLU A 332 -16.52 -9.05 2.88
CA GLU A 332 -16.60 -7.71 3.48
C GLU A 332 -15.42 -6.82 3.07
N TRP A 333 -14.56 -7.28 2.15
CA TRP A 333 -13.39 -6.53 1.67
C TRP A 333 -13.65 -5.09 1.21
N PRO A 334 -14.82 -4.73 0.62
CA PRO A 334 -15.06 -3.35 0.23
C PRO A 334 -15.03 -2.37 1.41
N ASP A 335 -15.22 -2.89 2.63
CA ASP A 335 -15.31 -2.10 3.87
C ASP A 335 -14.37 -2.65 4.96
N TYR A 336 -13.16 -3.05 4.57
CA TYR A 336 -12.19 -3.69 5.47
C TYR A 336 -11.95 -2.94 6.80
N VAL A 337 -11.96 -1.61 6.79
CA VAL A 337 -11.75 -0.78 7.98
C VAL A 337 -12.82 -1.07 9.04
N PHE A 338 -14.08 -1.17 8.66
CA PHE A 338 -15.17 -1.49 9.58
C PHE A 338 -15.34 -2.99 9.79
N ALA A 339 -15.02 -3.83 8.80
CA ALA A 339 -15.01 -5.29 8.98
C ALA A 339 -14.00 -5.72 10.05
N ARG A 340 -12.78 -5.17 10.01
CA ARG A 340 -11.76 -5.34 11.05
C ARG A 340 -12.23 -4.85 12.40
N GLN A 341 -12.90 -3.69 12.46
CA GLN A 341 -13.42 -3.15 13.72
C GLN A 341 -14.47 -4.08 14.34
N ARG A 342 -15.39 -4.61 13.54
CA ARG A 342 -16.39 -5.58 14.00
C ARG A 342 -15.74 -6.89 14.49
N ASP A 343 -14.70 -7.35 13.80
CA ASP A 343 -13.95 -8.53 14.23
C ASP A 343 -13.28 -8.30 15.59
N LEU A 344 -12.62 -7.15 15.76
CA LEU A 344 -12.05 -6.73 17.05
C LEU A 344 -13.11 -6.66 18.17
N GLU A 345 -14.26 -6.04 17.91
CA GLU A 345 -15.36 -5.89 18.88
C GLU A 345 -15.99 -7.24 19.27
N ARG A 346 -15.93 -8.24 18.38
CA ARG A 346 -16.35 -9.63 18.66
C ARG A 346 -15.30 -10.45 19.40
N GLY A 347 -14.14 -9.86 19.73
CA GLY A 347 -13.04 -10.56 20.37
C GLY A 347 -12.22 -11.44 19.41
N HIS A 348 -12.15 -11.06 18.11
CA HIS A 348 -11.29 -11.68 17.09
C HIS A 348 -11.30 -13.22 17.11
N PRO A 349 -12.47 -13.85 16.91
CA PRO A 349 -12.71 -15.26 17.21
C PRO A 349 -11.75 -16.19 16.47
N GLY A 350 -11.03 -17.01 17.26
CA GLY A 350 -10.07 -17.98 16.75
C GLY A 350 -8.75 -17.39 16.25
N TRP A 351 -8.51 -16.09 16.44
CA TRP A 351 -7.24 -15.44 16.13
C TRP A 351 -6.62 -14.80 17.37
N PRO A 352 -5.29 -14.64 17.41
CA PRO A 352 -4.64 -13.85 18.44
C PRO A 352 -5.08 -12.38 18.42
N PRO A 353 -4.81 -11.62 19.50
CA PRO A 353 -5.07 -10.19 19.53
C PRO A 353 -4.46 -9.43 18.35
N TYR A 354 -5.12 -8.36 17.93
CA TYR A 354 -4.58 -7.46 16.91
C TYR A 354 -3.41 -6.64 17.44
N THR A 355 -2.54 -6.20 16.52
CA THR A 355 -1.48 -5.24 16.82
C THR A 355 -1.53 -4.09 15.81
N ALA A 356 -1.05 -2.91 16.21
CA ALA A 356 -1.08 -1.73 15.37
C ALA A 356 0.13 -0.81 15.59
N ALA A 357 0.51 -0.10 14.53
CA ALA A 357 1.43 1.03 14.59
C ALA A 357 0.69 2.35 14.28
N TRP A 358 1.09 3.44 14.93
CA TRP A 358 0.51 4.77 14.74
C TRP A 358 1.47 5.71 14.00
N GLY A 359 1.17 5.98 12.74
CA GLY A 359 1.96 6.78 11.82
C GLY A 359 2.83 5.95 10.88
N LEU A 360 3.05 6.46 9.66
CA LEU A 360 3.84 5.79 8.63
C LEU A 360 5.27 5.47 9.11
N ARG A 361 5.93 6.43 9.75
CA ARG A 361 7.29 6.25 10.27
C ARG A 361 7.35 5.14 11.32
N ALA A 362 6.41 5.11 12.26
CA ALA A 362 6.38 4.09 13.31
C ALA A 362 6.15 2.68 12.72
N ALA A 363 5.31 2.58 11.68
CA ALA A 363 5.11 1.33 10.95
C ALA A 363 6.39 0.86 10.23
N ILE A 364 7.13 1.78 9.60
CA ILE A 364 8.42 1.46 8.97
C ILE A 364 9.45 1.04 10.02
N ASP A 365 9.55 1.79 11.12
CA ASP A 365 10.44 1.46 12.24
C ASP A 365 10.16 0.07 12.78
N ARG A 366 8.88 -0.33 12.89
CA ARG A 366 8.49 -1.68 13.33
C ARG A 366 9.01 -2.78 12.40
N VAL A 367 8.89 -2.60 11.08
CA VAL A 367 9.44 -3.57 10.10
C VAL A 367 10.97 -3.61 10.21
N PHE A 368 11.62 -2.46 10.29
CA PHE A 368 13.07 -2.38 10.44
C PHE A 368 13.56 -3.06 11.71
N ASP A 369 12.90 -2.81 12.84
CA ASP A 369 13.25 -3.45 14.11
C ASP A 369 13.05 -4.97 14.05
N SER A 370 11.98 -5.44 13.39
CA SER A 370 11.77 -6.88 13.18
C SER A 370 12.85 -7.51 12.30
N LEU A 371 13.25 -6.85 11.19
CA LEU A 371 14.32 -7.31 10.33
C LEU A 371 15.66 -7.34 11.07
N ARG A 372 15.94 -6.30 11.87
CA ARG A 372 17.16 -6.22 12.67
C ARG A 372 17.28 -7.39 13.64
N ALA A 373 16.16 -7.81 14.23
CA ALA A 373 16.08 -8.92 15.18
C ALA A 373 15.99 -10.31 14.50
N ALA A 374 15.66 -10.38 13.22
CA ALA A 374 15.51 -11.62 12.47
C ALA A 374 16.83 -12.42 12.39
N ASP A 375 16.72 -13.73 12.20
CA ASP A 375 17.87 -14.63 12.17
C ASP A 375 18.80 -14.31 10.97
N PRO A 376 20.03 -13.83 11.22
CA PRO A 376 20.97 -13.48 10.16
C PRO A 376 21.51 -14.70 9.41
N ALA A 377 21.31 -15.94 9.86
CA ALA A 377 21.65 -17.16 9.12
C ALA A 377 20.54 -17.57 8.13
N VAL A 378 19.30 -17.21 8.44
CA VAL A 378 18.14 -17.45 7.55
C VAL A 378 18.05 -16.36 6.50
N PHE A 379 18.01 -15.09 6.91
CA PHE A 379 17.75 -13.95 6.02
C PHE A 379 19.02 -13.37 5.38
N ARG A 380 19.82 -14.25 4.77
CA ARG A 380 21.01 -13.88 4.00
C ARG A 380 20.68 -13.74 2.52
N PRO A 381 21.06 -12.62 1.87
CA PRO A 381 20.88 -12.45 0.42
C PRO A 381 21.40 -13.60 -0.42
N GLU A 382 22.54 -14.19 -0.03
CA GLU A 382 23.20 -15.27 -0.76
C GLU A 382 22.37 -16.56 -0.75
N ARG A 383 21.44 -16.72 0.20
CA ARG A 383 20.52 -17.87 0.27
C ARG A 383 19.26 -17.66 -0.59
N VAL A 384 18.95 -16.44 -1.01
CA VAL A 384 17.80 -16.17 -1.88
C VAL A 384 18.05 -16.77 -3.28
N ASP A 385 19.27 -16.65 -3.79
CA ASP A 385 19.67 -17.16 -5.11
C ASP A 385 19.49 -18.68 -5.26
N GLY A 386 19.60 -19.42 -4.15
CA GLY A 386 19.40 -20.86 -4.10
C GLY A 386 17.92 -21.30 -4.04
N VAL A 387 16.98 -20.37 -3.84
CA VAL A 387 15.58 -20.69 -3.56
C VAL A 387 14.65 -20.29 -4.71
N ASN A 388 14.94 -19.20 -5.42
CA ASN A 388 14.18 -18.84 -6.62
C ASN A 388 14.93 -17.84 -7.51
N ARG A 389 15.14 -18.16 -8.80
CA ARG A 389 15.64 -17.20 -9.82
C ARG A 389 14.56 -16.21 -10.29
N ARG A 390 13.34 -16.29 -9.75
CA ARG A 390 12.26 -15.35 -10.10
C ARG A 390 12.67 -13.94 -9.75
N GLN A 391 12.28 -13.03 -10.64
CA GLN A 391 12.81 -11.68 -10.72
C GLN A 391 12.56 -10.97 -9.39
N VAL A 392 13.64 -10.65 -8.67
CA VAL A 392 13.72 -9.90 -7.40
C VAL A 392 12.72 -8.74 -7.27
N PHE A 393 12.28 -8.19 -8.39
CA PHE A 393 11.37 -7.05 -8.45
C PHE A 393 9.90 -7.36 -8.73
N ALA A 394 9.51 -8.60 -9.02
CA ALA A 394 8.08 -8.97 -9.10
C ALA A 394 7.37 -8.70 -7.76
N ALA A 395 8.12 -8.80 -6.66
CA ALA A 395 7.76 -8.38 -5.32
C ALA A 395 7.36 -6.91 -5.16
N PHE A 396 7.95 -6.01 -5.95
CA PHE A 396 7.55 -4.60 -5.91
C PHE A 396 6.32 -4.32 -6.79
N ASP A 397 5.69 -5.34 -7.36
CA ASP A 397 4.36 -5.17 -7.93
C ASP A 397 3.28 -5.42 -6.85
N ASP A 398 3.60 -6.02 -5.71
CA ASP A 398 2.64 -6.47 -4.68
C ASP A 398 2.26 -5.45 -3.58
#